data_AF-A0A7C6SBE3-F1
#
_entry.id   AF-A0A7C6SBE3-F1
#
_cell.length_a   1.000
_cell.length_b   1.000
_cell.length_c   1.000
_cell.angle_alpha   90.00
_cell.angle_beta   90.00
_cell.angle_gamma   90.00
#
_symmetry.space_group_name_H-M   'P 1'
#
loop_
_entity.id
_entity.type
_entity.pdbx_description
1 polymer ?
#
loop_
_entity_poly.entity_id
_entity_poly.type
_entity_poly.pdbx_seq_one_letter_code
_entity_poly.pdbx_strand_id
1 'polypeptide(L)'
;MRLAFLMRDTEYRDVLLEMISEADRNIYLEVGIESFATFEQSKTMLITDYITEDFDEATLENIRDRTVFISSVQTDNSNDEAEYNIVFKYDGLNLILSEITRVYHKWTGEGSVDKGMSRLFSVCGESDNLSSSHCLSLARQIVFRHGGSVLILPLGYINDYGISSLKDASKFIRLMYYINTKRNYNIDSFIRKDNYGINYLLMPTGINPIAYLESKEMIELISTLSSLFETIIIDIGSSYSKINMMMLKSSDNAIIVRSQQRSFDPSTIIGTEAVEGCEYLTVNISKDKETELKIDAYIMKVYGINSEVPDVSKRDSY
;
A
#
# COMPACT_ATOMS: atom_id res chain seq x y z
N MET A 1 7.87 14.94 7.05
CA MET A 1 9.06 14.22 6.56
C MET A 1 10.16 15.22 6.21
N ARG A 2 11.41 15.05 6.68
CA ARG A 2 12.54 15.95 6.33
C ARG A 2 13.48 15.24 5.35
N LEU A 3 13.60 15.78 4.14
CA LEU A 3 14.36 15.18 3.05
C LEU A 3 15.53 16.06 2.63
N ALA A 4 16.64 15.40 2.28
CA ALA A 4 17.82 15.99 1.67
C ALA A 4 18.03 15.38 0.29
N PHE A 5 18.31 16.20 -0.72
CA PHE A 5 18.59 15.72 -2.08
C PHE A 5 20.05 15.96 -2.42
N LEU A 6 20.77 14.87 -2.71
CA LEU A 6 22.15 14.91 -3.20
C LEU A 6 22.24 14.06 -4.46
N MET A 7 22.06 14.69 -5.61
CA MET A 7 21.97 14.03 -6.91
C MET A 7 22.95 14.63 -7.91
N ARG A 8 23.58 13.78 -8.72
CA ARG A 8 24.43 14.18 -9.87
C ARG A 8 23.58 14.69 -11.03
N ASP A 9 22.45 14.04 -11.27
CA ASP A 9 21.46 14.48 -12.24
C ASP A 9 20.64 15.65 -11.69
N THR A 10 21.13 16.86 -11.96
CA THR A 10 20.47 18.11 -11.53
C THR A 10 19.14 18.34 -12.21
N GLU A 11 18.98 17.89 -13.46
CA GLU A 11 17.73 18.08 -14.22
C GLU A 11 16.61 17.24 -13.62
N TYR A 12 16.87 15.95 -13.38
CA TYR A 12 15.91 15.09 -12.71
C TYR A 12 15.64 15.54 -11.27
N ARG A 13 16.67 15.98 -10.53
CA ARG A 13 16.49 16.53 -9.19
C ARG A 13 15.50 17.69 -9.20
N ASP A 14 15.67 18.65 -10.10
CA ASP A 14 14.85 19.86 -10.14
C ASP A 14 13.41 19.52 -10.53
N VAL A 15 13.20 18.61 -11.51
CA VAL A 15 11.87 18.08 -11.86
C VAL A 15 11.23 17.36 -10.68
N LEU A 16 11.96 16.47 -10.00
CA LEU A 16 11.44 15.73 -8.86
C LEU A 16 11.07 16.67 -7.70
N LEU A 17 11.87 17.71 -7.43
CA LEU A 17 11.57 18.72 -6.42
C LEU A 17 10.31 19.50 -6.76
N GLU A 18 10.14 19.90 -8.02
CA GLU A 18 8.93 20.56 -8.50
C GLU A 18 7.70 19.65 -8.30
N MET A 19 7.78 18.40 -8.78
CA MET A 19 6.72 17.41 -8.62
C MET A 19 6.37 17.13 -7.16
N ILE A 20 7.37 17.02 -6.27
CA ILE A 20 7.15 16.82 -4.83
C ILE A 20 6.52 18.06 -4.18
N SER A 21 6.89 19.27 -4.62
CA SER A 21 6.32 20.51 -4.09
C SER A 21 4.83 20.68 -4.42
N GLU A 22 4.40 20.09 -5.54
CA GLU A 22 2.98 20.03 -5.93
C GLU A 22 2.21 18.93 -5.20
N ALA A 23 2.90 17.92 -4.65
CA ALA A 23 2.26 16.87 -3.88
C ALA A 23 1.82 17.39 -2.51
N ASP A 24 0.53 17.23 -2.17
CA ASP A 24 -0.06 17.63 -0.89
C ASP A 24 0.40 16.72 0.28
N ARG A 25 1.71 16.71 0.56
CA ARG A 25 2.35 15.95 1.64
C ARG A 25 3.19 16.90 2.49
N ASN A 26 3.18 16.70 3.81
CA ASN A 26 4.00 17.46 4.78
C ASN A 26 5.50 17.11 4.65
N ILE A 27 6.11 17.51 3.53
CA ILE A 27 7.51 17.28 3.18
C ILE A 27 8.28 18.58 3.34
N TYR A 28 9.33 18.55 4.15
CA TYR A 28 10.26 19.65 4.36
C TYR A 28 11.55 19.31 3.64
N LEU A 29 11.93 20.15 2.68
CA LEU A 29 13.14 20.01 1.89
C LEU A 29 14.27 20.80 2.55
N GLU A 30 15.34 20.11 2.92
CA GLU A 30 16.54 20.75 3.46
C GLU A 30 17.47 21.15 2.31
N VAL A 31 17.55 22.46 2.08
CA VAL A 31 18.39 23.06 1.02
C VAL A 31 19.76 23.37 1.62
N GLY A 32 20.84 23.05 0.88
CA GLY A 32 22.22 23.37 1.29
C GLY A 32 23.06 22.18 1.76
N ILE A 33 22.61 20.94 1.52
CA ILE A 33 23.45 19.75 1.68
C ILE A 33 24.29 19.59 0.40
N GLU A 34 25.50 20.15 0.45
CA GLU A 34 26.45 20.15 -0.68
C GLU A 34 27.38 18.93 -0.67
N SER A 35 27.42 18.17 0.43
CA SER A 35 28.25 16.97 0.56
C SER A 35 27.73 15.99 1.60
N PHE A 36 28.18 14.73 1.52
CA PHE A 36 27.84 13.69 2.49
C PHE A 36 28.29 14.01 3.92
N ALA A 37 29.43 14.69 4.09
CA ALA A 37 29.92 15.11 5.40
C ALA A 37 28.95 16.08 6.11
N THR A 38 28.25 16.91 5.35
CA THR A 38 27.21 17.81 5.87
C THR A 38 25.90 17.07 6.14
N PHE A 39 25.59 16.04 5.33
CA PHE A 39 24.43 15.18 5.55
C PHE A 39 24.53 14.35 6.82
N GLU A 40 25.71 13.78 7.14
CA GLU A 40 25.83 12.84 8.27
C GLU A 40 25.37 13.43 9.60
N GLN A 41 25.57 14.73 9.78
CA GLN A 41 25.21 15.51 10.97
C GLN A 41 23.73 15.96 10.98
N SER A 42 23.01 15.77 9.87
CA SER A 42 21.62 16.17 9.73
C SER A 42 20.65 15.09 10.25
N LYS A 43 19.52 15.53 10.80
CA LYS A 43 18.36 14.66 11.08
C LYS A 43 17.43 14.64 9.86
N THR A 44 17.97 14.31 8.70
CA THR A 44 17.21 14.19 7.45
C THR A 44 17.42 12.84 6.79
N MET A 45 16.48 12.44 5.93
CA MET A 45 16.63 11.28 5.05
C MET A 45 17.20 11.72 3.71
N LEU A 46 18.17 10.97 3.19
CA LEU A 46 18.86 11.27 1.94
C LEU A 46 18.16 10.63 0.74
N ILE A 47 17.97 11.41 -0.32
CA ILE A 47 17.58 10.95 -1.66
C ILE A 47 18.75 11.21 -2.61
N THR A 48 19.22 10.17 -3.28
CA THR A 48 20.46 10.26 -4.08
C THR A 48 20.42 9.37 -5.32
N ASP A 49 21.07 9.76 -6.42
CA ASP A 49 21.27 8.94 -7.64
C ASP A 49 22.69 8.36 -7.73
N TYR A 50 23.44 8.43 -6.63
CA TYR A 50 24.72 7.76 -6.50
C TYR A 50 24.47 6.25 -6.44
N ILE A 51 25.41 5.47 -6.98
CA ILE A 51 25.37 4.00 -6.85
C ILE A 51 26.02 3.61 -5.53
N THR A 52 25.65 2.46 -4.98
CA THR A 52 26.23 2.00 -3.70
C THR A 52 27.75 1.84 -3.80
N GLU A 53 28.29 1.52 -4.98
CA GLU A 53 29.74 1.44 -5.20
C GLU A 53 30.46 2.80 -5.15
N ASP A 54 29.75 3.93 -5.16
CA ASP A 54 30.33 5.26 -4.98
C ASP A 54 30.74 5.54 -3.52
N PHE A 55 30.44 4.63 -2.59
CA PHE A 55 30.65 4.79 -1.15
C PHE A 55 31.56 3.71 -0.57
N ASP A 56 32.31 4.07 0.47
CA ASP A 56 32.95 3.08 1.33
C ASP A 56 31.94 2.37 2.25
N GLU A 57 32.29 1.16 2.68
CA GLU A 57 31.44 0.27 3.47
C GLU A 57 30.99 0.90 4.80
N ALA A 58 31.87 1.66 5.46
CA ALA A 58 31.56 2.31 6.74
C ALA A 58 30.55 3.45 6.56
N THR A 59 30.67 4.24 5.50
CA THR A 59 29.67 5.26 5.15
C THR A 59 28.33 4.61 4.80
N LEU A 60 28.33 3.54 3.99
CA LEU A 60 27.11 2.82 3.63
C LEU A 60 26.37 2.31 4.86
N GLU A 61 27.04 1.64 5.79
CA GLU A 61 26.42 1.16 7.03
C GLU A 61 25.76 2.29 7.83
N ASN A 62 26.38 3.48 7.88
CA ASN A 62 25.86 4.64 8.61
C ASN A 62 24.67 5.33 7.96
N ILE A 63 24.51 5.21 6.64
CA ILE A 63 23.45 5.90 5.89
C ILE A 63 22.35 4.97 5.38
N ARG A 64 22.58 3.66 5.40
CA ARG A 64 21.73 2.61 4.83
C ARG A 64 20.24 2.78 5.15
N ASP A 65 19.92 2.91 6.44
CA ASP A 65 18.52 2.96 6.89
C ASP A 65 17.84 4.30 6.58
N ARG A 66 18.61 5.37 6.32
CA ARG A 66 18.13 6.74 6.08
C ARG A 66 18.40 7.24 4.67
N THR A 67 18.64 6.35 3.72
CA THR A 67 18.96 6.70 2.33
C THR A 67 18.06 5.94 1.37
N VAL A 68 17.56 6.65 0.36
CA VAL A 68 16.87 6.11 -0.81
C VAL A 68 17.71 6.40 -2.04
N PHE A 69 18.12 5.33 -2.73
CA PHE A 69 18.89 5.37 -3.95
C PHE A 69 17.95 5.36 -5.16
N ILE A 70 17.92 6.45 -5.92
CA ILE A 70 17.17 6.57 -7.16
C ILE A 70 18.01 5.99 -8.30
N SER A 71 17.59 4.85 -8.83
CA SER A 71 18.32 4.11 -9.87
C SER A 71 17.60 4.16 -11.22
N SER A 72 18.38 4.27 -12.30
CA SER A 72 17.88 4.09 -13.68
C SER A 72 17.80 2.62 -14.09
N VAL A 73 18.27 1.70 -13.26
CA VAL A 73 18.18 0.25 -13.46
C VAL A 73 17.05 -0.28 -12.61
N GLN A 74 16.09 -0.95 -13.23
CA GLN A 74 15.01 -1.61 -12.51
C GLN A 74 15.57 -2.81 -11.77
N THR A 75 15.63 -2.72 -10.43
CA THR A 75 15.93 -3.85 -9.57
C THR A 75 14.62 -4.45 -9.09
N ASP A 76 14.46 -5.76 -9.26
CA ASP A 76 13.37 -6.51 -8.63
C ASP A 76 13.61 -6.48 -7.11
N ASN A 77 13.05 -5.49 -6.43
CA ASN A 77 13.02 -5.40 -4.97
C ASN A 77 12.08 -6.46 -4.34
N SER A 78 11.69 -7.49 -5.10
CA SER A 78 10.84 -8.60 -4.64
C SER A 78 11.56 -9.55 -3.67
N ASN A 79 12.87 -9.39 -3.48
CA ASN A 79 13.62 -10.13 -2.48
C ASN A 79 13.70 -9.30 -1.19
N ASP A 80 13.13 -9.84 -0.12
CA ASP A 80 13.21 -9.37 1.29
C ASP A 80 14.66 -9.22 1.83
N GLU A 81 15.68 -9.44 0.99
CA GLU A 81 17.11 -9.37 1.27
C GLU A 81 17.81 -8.18 0.58
N ALA A 82 17.08 -7.27 -0.06
CA ALA A 82 17.69 -6.08 -0.66
C ALA A 82 18.41 -5.26 0.42
N GLU A 83 19.73 -5.16 0.30
CA GLU A 83 20.57 -4.54 1.31
C GLU A 83 20.28 -3.03 1.42
N TYR A 84 19.88 -2.40 0.32
CA TYR A 84 19.67 -0.96 0.21
C TYR A 84 18.27 -0.61 -0.30
N ASN A 85 17.76 0.57 0.09
CA ASN A 85 16.47 1.05 -0.39
C ASN A 85 16.64 1.69 -1.78
N ILE A 86 16.40 0.91 -2.83
CA ILE A 86 16.54 1.38 -4.22
C ILE A 86 15.14 1.65 -4.80
N VAL A 87 14.95 2.80 -5.44
CA VAL A 87 13.71 3.19 -6.12
C VAL A 87 14.01 3.47 -7.58
N PHE A 88 13.15 2.99 -8.48
CA PHE A 88 13.35 3.17 -9.91
C PHE A 88 12.97 4.60 -10.33
N LYS A 89 13.89 5.26 -11.03
CA LYS A 89 13.80 6.68 -11.43
C LYS A 89 12.58 7.00 -12.29
N TYR A 90 12.10 6.01 -13.06
CA TYR A 90 10.99 6.21 -14.00
C TYR A 90 9.66 5.67 -13.47
N ASP A 91 9.58 5.32 -12.18
CA ASP A 91 8.31 5.03 -11.53
C ASP A 91 7.45 6.30 -11.41
N GLY A 92 6.13 6.13 -11.26
CA GLY A 92 5.22 7.24 -11.01
C GLY A 92 5.57 7.96 -9.69
N LEU A 93 5.40 9.28 -9.66
CA LEU A 93 5.75 10.13 -8.50
C LEU A 93 5.20 9.58 -7.18
N ASN A 94 3.95 9.14 -7.16
CA ASN A 94 3.32 8.66 -5.94
C ASN A 94 3.89 7.31 -5.48
N LEU A 95 4.39 6.46 -6.39
CA LEU A 95 5.13 5.26 -6.02
C LEU A 95 6.47 5.62 -5.38
N ILE A 96 7.20 6.55 -6.02
CA ILE A 96 8.48 7.07 -5.48
C ILE A 96 8.25 7.67 -4.08
N LEU A 97 7.27 8.55 -3.93
CA LEU A 97 6.90 9.18 -2.66
C LEU A 97 6.49 8.18 -1.60
N SER A 98 5.79 7.12 -1.99
CA SER A 98 5.37 6.08 -1.05
C SER A 98 6.55 5.26 -0.53
N GLU A 99 7.49 4.89 -1.40
CA GLU A 99 8.72 4.22 -0.97
C GLU A 99 9.59 5.14 -0.09
N ILE A 100 9.72 6.42 -0.46
CA ILE A 100 10.39 7.44 0.36
C ILE A 100 9.72 7.53 1.75
N THR A 101 8.39 7.58 1.79
CA THR A 101 7.62 7.68 3.04
C THR A 101 7.82 6.42 3.89
N ARG A 102 7.78 5.23 3.27
CA ARG A 102 8.02 3.94 3.93
C ARG A 102 9.41 3.90 4.58
N VAL A 103 10.46 4.28 3.85
CA VAL A 103 11.83 4.30 4.36
C VAL A 103 11.98 5.34 5.48
N TYR A 104 11.36 6.50 5.35
CA TYR A 104 11.39 7.54 6.38
C TYR A 104 10.79 7.04 7.70
N HIS A 105 9.61 6.41 7.66
CA HIS A 105 8.97 5.85 8.85
C HIS A 105 9.78 4.71 9.47
N LYS A 106 10.38 3.86 8.63
CA LYS A 106 11.30 2.81 9.08
C LYS A 106 12.50 3.39 9.84
N TRP A 107 13.09 4.46 9.33
CA TRP A 107 14.26 5.11 9.93
C TRP A 107 13.94 5.85 11.23
N THR A 108 12.90 6.68 11.24
CA THR A 108 12.60 7.50 12.42
C THR A 108 11.97 6.69 13.55
N GLY A 109 11.43 5.50 13.25
CA GLY A 109 10.58 4.75 14.17
C GLY A 109 9.28 5.47 14.51
N GLU A 110 9.07 6.66 13.94
CA GLU A 110 7.81 7.38 13.97
C GLU A 110 6.94 6.74 12.90
N GLY A 111 6.30 5.61 13.22
CA GLY A 111 5.03 5.28 12.58
C GLY A 111 4.09 6.41 12.96
N SER A 112 3.91 7.40 12.08
CA SER A 112 3.19 8.61 12.46
C SER A 112 1.74 8.24 12.71
N VAL A 113 1.37 8.25 14.00
CA VAL A 113 -0.01 8.15 14.48
C VAL A 113 -0.80 9.43 14.17
N ASP A 114 -0.17 10.50 13.66
CA ASP A 114 -0.85 11.75 13.35
C ASP A 114 -0.72 12.18 11.87
N LYS A 115 -1.85 11.99 11.17
CA LYS A 115 -2.39 12.63 9.94
C LYS A 115 -1.78 12.17 8.60
N GLY A 116 -2.47 11.38 7.76
CA GLY A 116 -3.86 10.91 7.75
C GLY A 116 -3.96 9.39 7.95
N MET A 117 -5.06 8.95 8.58
CA MET A 117 -5.41 7.53 8.60
C MET A 117 -5.36 6.98 7.16
N SER A 118 -4.81 5.78 6.97
CA SER A 118 -4.94 5.10 5.68
C SER A 118 -6.36 5.13 5.23
N ARG A 119 -6.56 5.31 3.94
CA ARG A 119 -7.89 5.13 3.38
C ARG A 119 -8.26 3.65 3.50
N LEU A 120 -9.34 3.36 4.21
CA LEU A 120 -9.88 2.02 4.37
C LEU A 120 -10.95 1.78 3.30
N PHE A 121 -10.70 0.81 2.43
CA PHE A 121 -11.71 0.27 1.52
C PHE A 121 -12.18 -1.08 2.03
N SER A 122 -13.47 -1.24 2.31
CA SER A 122 -14.05 -2.56 2.51
C SER A 122 -14.65 -3.08 1.20
N VAL A 123 -14.38 -4.33 0.88
CA VAL A 123 -14.98 -5.02 -0.25
C VAL A 123 -15.68 -6.28 0.27
N CYS A 124 -16.95 -6.42 -0.04
CA CYS A 124 -17.75 -7.60 0.29
C CYS A 124 -18.57 -8.05 -0.91
N GLY A 125 -19.05 -9.29 -0.88
CA GLY A 125 -19.85 -9.80 -1.98
C GLY A 125 -20.60 -11.09 -1.66
N GLU A 126 -21.20 -11.65 -2.72
CA GLU A 126 -21.98 -12.90 -2.66
C GLU A 126 -21.12 -14.15 -2.42
N SER A 127 -19.85 -14.11 -2.81
CA SER A 127 -18.89 -15.20 -2.63
C SER A 127 -17.47 -14.65 -2.52
N ASP A 128 -16.63 -15.36 -1.77
CA ASP A 128 -15.23 -14.97 -1.52
C ASP A 128 -14.44 -14.86 -2.83
N ASN A 129 -14.57 -15.83 -3.76
CA ASN A 129 -13.87 -15.74 -5.05
C ASN A 129 -14.23 -14.49 -5.87
N LEU A 130 -15.50 -14.07 -5.83
CA LEU A 130 -15.95 -12.90 -6.57
C LEU A 130 -15.43 -11.62 -5.93
N SER A 131 -15.44 -11.50 -4.60
CA SER A 131 -14.86 -10.34 -3.92
C SER A 131 -13.35 -10.28 -4.12
N SER A 132 -12.63 -11.39 -3.92
CA SER A 132 -11.16 -11.44 -3.94
C SER A 132 -10.59 -10.99 -5.29
N SER A 133 -11.19 -11.44 -6.40
CA SER A 133 -10.80 -11.01 -7.75
C SER A 133 -11.00 -9.50 -7.99
N HIS A 134 -12.06 -8.93 -7.42
CA HIS A 134 -12.34 -7.49 -7.54
C HIS A 134 -11.52 -6.66 -6.55
N CYS A 135 -11.18 -7.19 -5.38
CA CYS A 135 -10.20 -6.61 -4.47
C CYS A 135 -8.84 -6.44 -5.15
N LEU A 136 -8.36 -7.49 -5.84
CA LEU A 136 -7.11 -7.42 -6.61
C LEU A 136 -7.20 -6.38 -7.72
N SER A 137 -8.31 -6.33 -8.44
CA SER A 137 -8.51 -5.35 -9.51
C SER A 137 -8.53 -3.92 -8.97
N LEU A 138 -9.23 -3.69 -7.86
CA LEU A 138 -9.25 -2.42 -7.13
C LEU A 138 -7.84 -2.02 -6.70
N ALA A 139 -7.11 -2.92 -6.04
CA ALA A 139 -5.75 -2.67 -5.58
C ALA A 139 -4.83 -2.26 -6.73
N ARG A 140 -4.87 -3.00 -7.85
CA ARG A 140 -4.06 -2.69 -9.04
C ARG A 140 -4.40 -1.30 -9.59
N GLN A 141 -5.67 -0.94 -9.67
CA GLN A 141 -6.07 0.38 -10.17
C GLN A 141 -5.64 1.49 -9.22
N ILE A 142 -5.70 1.29 -7.90
CA ILE A 142 -5.20 2.27 -6.93
C ILE A 142 -3.68 2.45 -7.11
N VAL A 143 -2.91 1.36 -7.16
CA VAL A 143 -1.46 1.45 -7.36
C VAL A 143 -1.12 2.11 -8.70
N PHE A 144 -1.82 1.75 -9.78
CA PHE A 144 -1.57 2.30 -11.11
C PHE A 144 -1.93 3.79 -11.24
N ARG A 145 -3.09 4.20 -10.72
CA ARG A 145 -3.61 5.56 -10.89
C ARG A 145 -3.12 6.52 -9.84
N HIS A 146 -3.29 6.13 -8.58
CA HIS A 146 -2.92 6.98 -7.46
C HIS A 146 -1.45 6.82 -7.13
N GLY A 147 -0.84 5.66 -7.35
CA GLY A 147 0.46 5.32 -6.75
C GLY A 147 0.37 5.31 -5.22
N GLY A 148 1.20 4.51 -4.55
CA GLY A 148 1.09 4.39 -3.10
C GLY A 148 1.21 2.97 -2.59
N SER A 149 1.43 2.86 -1.28
CA SER A 149 1.53 1.59 -0.57
C SER A 149 0.12 1.07 -0.28
N VAL A 150 -0.29 0.08 -1.07
CA VAL A 150 -1.59 -0.60 -0.92
C VAL A 150 -1.37 -1.95 -0.24
N LEU A 151 -2.15 -2.24 0.81
CA LEU A 151 -2.22 -3.54 1.46
C LEU A 151 -3.60 -4.17 1.25
N ILE A 152 -3.64 -5.45 0.86
CA ILE A 152 -4.86 -6.25 0.96
C ILE A 152 -4.84 -7.04 2.27
N LEU A 153 -5.85 -6.82 3.10
CA LEU A 153 -6.07 -7.52 4.36
C LEU A 153 -7.31 -8.42 4.25
N PRO A 154 -7.16 -9.75 4.16
CA PRO A 154 -8.29 -10.66 4.11
C PRO A 154 -8.94 -10.82 5.47
N LEU A 155 -10.26 -10.62 5.52
CA LEU A 155 -11.14 -10.89 6.66
C LEU A 155 -12.15 -12.02 6.34
N GLY A 156 -12.12 -12.56 5.13
CA GLY A 156 -12.80 -13.79 4.75
C GLY A 156 -12.39 -14.97 5.65
N TYR A 157 -13.26 -15.98 5.77
CA TYR A 157 -12.96 -17.18 6.57
C TYR A 157 -11.77 -17.96 5.99
N ILE A 158 -11.65 -17.96 4.67
CA ILE A 158 -10.51 -18.50 3.93
C ILE A 158 -9.62 -17.35 3.47
N ASN A 159 -8.31 -17.50 3.66
CA ASN A 159 -7.29 -16.61 3.15
C ASN A 159 -6.80 -17.09 1.77
N ASP A 160 -7.34 -16.48 0.72
CA ASP A 160 -6.95 -16.73 -0.67
C ASP A 160 -5.61 -16.07 -1.07
N TYR A 161 -5.13 -15.13 -0.27
CA TYR A 161 -3.87 -14.40 -0.48
C TYR A 161 -2.69 -15.02 0.26
N GLY A 162 -2.92 -16.14 0.93
CA GLY A 162 -1.92 -16.79 1.76
C GLY A 162 -0.76 -17.37 0.97
N ILE A 163 0.26 -17.76 1.71
CA ILE A 163 1.40 -18.52 1.21
C ILE A 163 1.28 -19.98 1.67
N SER A 164 1.76 -20.90 0.86
CA SER A 164 1.76 -22.34 1.15
C SER A 164 2.96 -22.79 2.00
N SER A 165 3.95 -21.92 2.20
CA SER A 165 5.15 -22.19 3.00
C SER A 165 4.83 -22.29 4.50
N LEU A 166 5.06 -23.46 5.09
CA LEU A 166 4.90 -23.72 6.52
C LEU A 166 5.82 -22.84 7.40
N LYS A 167 7.00 -22.42 6.90
CA LYS A 167 7.91 -21.55 7.66
C LYS A 167 7.32 -20.16 7.85
N ASP A 168 6.65 -19.64 6.84
CA ASP A 168 6.09 -18.30 6.84
C ASP A 168 4.69 -18.23 7.45
N ALA A 169 3.97 -19.35 7.54
CA ALA A 169 2.67 -19.45 8.21
C ALA A 169 2.67 -18.95 9.67
N SER A 170 3.81 -19.01 10.36
CA SER A 170 3.95 -18.55 11.75
C SER A 170 4.22 -17.04 11.89
N LYS A 171 4.48 -16.33 10.79
CA LYS A 171 4.87 -14.91 10.80
C LYS A 171 3.75 -14.02 11.32
N PHE A 172 2.50 -14.25 10.92
CA PHE A 172 1.37 -13.47 11.43
C PHE A 172 1.19 -13.56 12.95
N ILE A 173 1.28 -14.76 13.52
CA ILE A 173 1.16 -14.94 14.98
C ILE A 173 2.29 -14.17 15.69
N ARG A 174 3.51 -14.19 15.13
CA ARG A 174 4.63 -13.41 15.67
C ARG A 174 4.38 -11.90 15.55
N LEU A 175 3.85 -11.43 14.43
CA LEU A 175 3.46 -10.01 14.26
C LEU A 175 2.49 -9.58 15.35
N MET A 176 1.41 -10.34 15.57
CA MET A 176 0.43 -10.06 16.62
C MET A 176 1.06 -10.06 18.01
N TYR A 177 1.98 -11.00 18.29
CA TYR A 177 2.74 -10.98 19.55
C TYR A 177 3.56 -9.70 19.71
N TYR A 178 4.23 -9.23 18.66
CA TYR A 178 5.03 -7.99 18.71
C TYR A 178 4.15 -6.76 18.93
N ILE A 179 3.00 -6.66 18.23
CA ILE A 179 1.99 -5.61 18.42
C ILE A 179 1.51 -5.61 19.87
N ASN A 180 1.02 -6.76 20.36
CA ASN A 180 0.46 -6.90 21.70
C ASN A 180 1.48 -6.59 22.81
N THR A 181 2.76 -6.90 22.59
CA THR A 181 3.85 -6.65 23.55
C THR A 181 4.55 -5.31 23.37
N LYS A 182 4.13 -4.49 22.39
CA LYS A 182 4.74 -3.19 22.03
C LYS A 182 6.27 -3.27 21.85
N ARG A 183 6.73 -4.38 21.29
CA ARG A 183 8.15 -4.59 20.99
C ARG A 183 8.48 -3.99 19.63
N ASN A 184 9.72 -3.60 19.43
CA ASN A 184 10.20 -3.19 18.11
C ASN A 184 10.36 -4.42 17.21
N TYR A 185 9.98 -4.28 15.95
CA TYR A 185 10.13 -5.28 14.91
C TYR A 185 10.24 -4.59 13.55
N ASN A 186 10.83 -5.29 12.58
CA ASN A 186 10.84 -4.84 11.20
C ASN A 186 9.57 -5.37 10.51
N ILE A 187 8.69 -4.49 10.05
CA ILE A 187 7.45 -4.89 9.38
C ILE A 187 7.72 -5.61 8.04
N ASP A 188 8.81 -5.28 7.34
CA ASP A 188 9.15 -5.90 6.05
C ASP A 188 9.27 -7.43 6.19
N SER A 189 9.64 -7.94 7.38
CA SER A 189 9.70 -9.38 7.66
C SER A 189 8.34 -10.11 7.69
N PHE A 190 7.23 -9.36 7.67
CA PHE A 190 5.86 -9.84 7.78
C PHE A 190 5.00 -9.51 6.56
N ILE A 191 5.58 -8.84 5.55
CA ILE A 191 4.88 -8.41 4.34
C ILE A 191 5.53 -9.09 3.13
N ARG A 192 4.74 -9.38 2.10
CA ARG A 192 5.24 -9.61 0.74
C ARG A 192 4.64 -8.59 -0.21
N LYS A 193 5.41 -8.20 -1.23
CA LYS A 193 4.95 -7.34 -2.32
C LYS A 193 4.87 -8.15 -3.62
N ASP A 194 3.81 -7.98 -4.39
CA ASP A 194 3.70 -8.59 -5.73
C ASP A 194 4.26 -7.67 -6.82
N ASN A 195 4.32 -8.19 -8.06
CA ASN A 195 4.86 -7.48 -9.22
C ASN A 195 4.03 -6.24 -9.62
N TYR A 196 2.82 -6.08 -9.08
CA TYR A 196 1.98 -4.89 -9.29
C TYR A 196 2.12 -3.88 -8.16
N GLY A 197 3.03 -4.11 -7.21
CA GLY A 197 3.27 -3.24 -6.08
C GLY A 197 2.29 -3.38 -4.92
N ILE A 198 1.45 -4.43 -4.94
CA ILE A 198 0.46 -4.69 -3.89
C ILE A 198 1.12 -5.46 -2.76
N ASN A 199 0.86 -5.04 -1.52
CA ASN A 199 1.37 -5.66 -0.32
C ASN A 199 0.36 -6.64 0.28
N TYR A 200 0.86 -7.69 0.90
CA TYR A 200 0.08 -8.71 1.60
C TYR A 200 0.80 -9.08 2.89
N LEU A 201 0.05 -9.38 3.95
CA LEU A 201 0.64 -10.00 5.12
C LEU A 201 1.04 -11.45 4.82
N LEU A 202 2.20 -11.86 5.33
CA LEU A 202 2.69 -13.23 5.29
C LEU A 202 1.84 -14.09 6.23
N MET A 203 0.75 -14.61 5.68
CA MET A 203 -0.25 -15.44 6.36
C MET A 203 -0.41 -16.79 5.66
N PRO A 204 -0.74 -17.87 6.39
CA PRO A 204 -1.02 -19.16 5.78
C PRO A 204 -2.22 -19.10 4.84
N THR A 205 -2.17 -19.89 3.78
CA THR A 205 -3.35 -20.20 2.95
C THR A 205 -4.30 -21.11 3.73
N GLY A 206 -5.61 -20.99 3.49
CA GLY A 206 -6.62 -21.79 4.17
C GLY A 206 -7.34 -21.00 5.25
N ILE A 207 -7.59 -21.60 6.42
CA ILE A 207 -8.33 -20.92 7.50
C ILE A 207 -7.59 -19.65 7.92
N ASN A 208 -8.27 -18.52 7.82
CA ASN A 208 -7.69 -17.22 8.05
C ASN A 208 -7.42 -16.99 9.55
N PRO A 209 -6.17 -16.77 9.99
CA PRO A 209 -5.84 -16.51 11.39
C PRO A 209 -6.51 -15.24 11.94
N ILE A 210 -6.82 -14.27 11.07
CA ILE A 210 -7.50 -13.02 11.43
C ILE A 210 -8.90 -13.29 11.99
N ALA A 211 -9.56 -14.38 11.56
CA ALA A 211 -10.90 -14.74 12.04
C ALA A 211 -10.95 -15.05 13.54
N TYR A 212 -9.80 -15.30 14.18
CA TYR A 212 -9.68 -15.59 15.61
C TYR A 212 -9.35 -14.36 16.46
N LEU A 213 -9.07 -13.21 15.84
CA LEU A 213 -8.73 -11.99 16.58
C LEU A 213 -9.95 -11.42 17.29
N GLU A 214 -9.75 -10.88 18.48
CA GLU A 214 -10.76 -10.09 19.17
C GLU A 214 -10.80 -8.64 18.62
N SER A 215 -11.88 -7.90 18.91
CA SER A 215 -12.05 -6.52 18.42
C SER A 215 -10.88 -5.61 18.78
N LYS A 216 -10.30 -5.77 19.99
CA LYS A 216 -9.16 -4.97 20.41
C LYS A 216 -7.91 -5.26 19.57
N GLU A 217 -7.61 -6.53 19.34
CA GLU A 217 -6.47 -6.96 18.54
C GLU A 217 -6.61 -6.52 17.08
N MET A 218 -7.83 -6.57 16.54
CA MET A 218 -8.13 -6.06 15.20
C MET A 218 -7.85 -4.55 15.09
N ILE A 219 -8.30 -3.76 16.07
CA ILE A 219 -8.06 -2.30 16.09
C ILE A 219 -6.56 -1.99 16.17
N GLU A 220 -5.81 -2.71 17.00
CA GLU A 220 -4.35 -2.55 17.13
C GLU A 220 -3.62 -2.96 15.85
N LEU A 221 -4.05 -4.04 15.20
CA LEU A 221 -3.54 -4.47 13.89
C LEU A 221 -3.78 -3.39 12.84
N ILE A 222 -5.02 -2.92 12.68
CA ILE A 222 -5.37 -1.90 11.69
C ILE A 222 -4.60 -0.60 11.96
N SER A 223 -4.55 -0.14 13.21
CA SER A 223 -3.76 1.05 13.59
C SER A 223 -2.29 0.94 13.20
N THR A 224 -1.70 -0.24 13.47
CA THR A 224 -0.30 -0.54 13.08
C THR A 224 -0.12 -0.47 11.57
N LEU A 225 -0.96 -1.20 10.82
CA LEU A 225 -0.90 -1.22 9.36
C LEU A 225 -1.18 0.17 8.78
N SER A 226 -2.03 0.94 9.44
CA SER A 226 -2.40 2.27 8.96
C SER A 226 -1.28 3.29 9.02
N SER A 227 -0.26 3.04 9.83
CA SER A 227 0.96 3.86 9.86
C SER A 227 1.92 3.57 8.71
N LEU A 228 1.67 2.52 7.92
CA LEU A 228 2.59 1.97 6.92
C LEU A 228 2.03 2.03 5.50
N PHE A 229 0.72 1.88 5.38
CA PHE A 229 0.03 1.84 4.10
C PHE A 229 -0.80 3.09 3.90
N GLU A 230 -0.74 3.68 2.72
CA GLU A 230 -1.63 4.78 2.36
C GLU A 230 -3.06 4.29 2.17
N THR A 231 -3.22 3.03 1.76
CA THR A 231 -4.52 2.41 1.53
C THR A 231 -4.53 0.96 2.01
N ILE A 232 -5.55 0.61 2.78
CA ILE A 232 -5.81 -0.77 3.20
C ILE A 232 -7.14 -1.21 2.62
N ILE A 233 -7.10 -2.27 1.82
CA ILE A 233 -8.28 -2.92 1.27
C ILE A 233 -8.62 -4.12 2.15
N ILE A 234 -9.74 -4.03 2.86
CA ILE A 234 -10.31 -5.03 3.73
C ILE A 234 -11.21 -5.93 2.88
N ASP A 235 -10.74 -7.15 2.59
CA ASP A 235 -11.52 -8.13 1.85
C ASP A 235 -12.37 -8.97 2.81
N ILE A 236 -13.62 -8.56 2.97
CA ILE A 236 -14.60 -9.22 3.84
C ILE A 236 -15.12 -10.51 3.18
N GLY A 237 -15.13 -10.55 1.85
CA GLY A 237 -15.83 -11.56 1.07
C GLY A 237 -17.28 -11.72 1.46
N SER A 238 -17.67 -12.96 1.74
CA SER A 238 -19.00 -13.35 2.17
C SER A 238 -19.11 -13.59 3.69
N SER A 239 -18.06 -13.21 4.45
CA SER A 239 -17.98 -13.41 5.91
C SER A 239 -18.48 -12.18 6.65
N TYR A 240 -19.72 -12.21 7.16
CA TYR A 240 -20.35 -11.08 7.87
C TYR A 240 -20.27 -11.23 9.39
N SER A 241 -19.07 -11.52 9.90
CA SER A 241 -18.81 -11.59 11.34
C SER A 241 -19.03 -10.22 12.02
N LYS A 242 -19.22 -10.18 13.35
CA LYS A 242 -19.37 -8.92 14.09
C LYS A 242 -18.17 -7.98 13.88
N ILE A 243 -16.96 -8.54 13.77
CA ILE A 243 -15.74 -7.75 13.54
C ILE A 243 -15.69 -7.25 12.10
N ASN A 244 -16.04 -8.07 11.12
CA ASN A 244 -16.08 -7.65 9.72
C ASN A 244 -17.10 -6.53 9.51
N MET A 245 -18.25 -6.63 10.17
CA MET A 245 -19.28 -5.58 10.17
C MET A 245 -18.81 -4.29 10.85
N MET A 246 -18.02 -4.39 11.92
CA MET A 246 -17.37 -3.24 12.55
C MET A 246 -16.39 -2.58 11.58
N MET A 247 -15.56 -3.37 10.89
CA MET A 247 -14.60 -2.85 9.91
C MET A 247 -15.27 -2.21 8.69
N LEU A 248 -16.33 -2.82 8.18
CA LEU A 248 -17.14 -2.26 7.09
C LEU A 248 -17.68 -0.87 7.45
N LYS A 249 -18.25 -0.72 8.65
CA LYS A 249 -18.82 0.56 9.13
C LYS A 249 -17.76 1.62 9.42
N SER A 250 -16.54 1.21 9.74
CA SER A 250 -15.41 2.11 10.00
C SER A 250 -14.61 2.45 8.74
N SER A 251 -14.95 1.88 7.58
CA SER A 251 -14.23 2.13 6.33
C SER A 251 -14.65 3.45 5.70
N ASP A 252 -13.70 4.16 5.09
CA ASP A 252 -14.00 5.39 4.35
C ASP A 252 -14.82 5.12 3.09
N ASN A 253 -14.61 3.94 2.51
CA ASN A 253 -15.20 3.50 1.27
C ASN A 253 -15.60 2.04 1.39
N ALA A 254 -16.78 1.70 0.87
CA ALA A 254 -17.27 0.33 0.85
C ALA A 254 -17.78 -0.01 -0.54
N ILE A 255 -17.35 -1.16 -1.05
CA ILE A 255 -17.74 -1.71 -2.34
C ILE A 255 -18.48 -3.01 -2.10
N ILE A 256 -19.70 -3.08 -2.63
CA ILE A 256 -20.48 -4.32 -2.62
C ILE A 256 -20.51 -4.92 -4.02
N VAL A 257 -19.93 -6.11 -4.14
CA VAL A 257 -19.82 -6.87 -5.38
C VAL A 257 -20.95 -7.89 -5.46
N ARG A 258 -21.80 -7.75 -6.49
CA ARG A 258 -22.94 -8.66 -6.70
C ARG A 258 -23.02 -9.14 -8.15
N SER A 259 -23.55 -10.34 -8.33
CA SER A 259 -23.83 -10.90 -9.65
C SER A 259 -25.22 -10.47 -10.12
N GLN A 260 -25.37 -10.07 -11.38
CA GLN A 260 -26.69 -9.78 -11.96
C GLN A 260 -27.64 -10.98 -11.96
N GLN A 261 -27.12 -12.22 -11.80
CA GLN A 261 -27.92 -13.43 -11.86
C GLN A 261 -28.62 -13.79 -10.54
N ARG A 262 -28.21 -13.19 -9.41
CA ARG A 262 -28.78 -13.48 -8.10
C ARG A 262 -29.40 -12.23 -7.51
N SER A 263 -30.58 -12.39 -6.91
CA SER A 263 -31.20 -11.36 -6.08
C SER A 263 -30.52 -11.33 -4.71
N PHE A 264 -29.22 -10.97 -4.68
CA PHE A 264 -28.54 -10.67 -3.44
C PHE A 264 -28.91 -9.25 -3.03
N ASP A 265 -29.62 -9.12 -1.91
CA ASP A 265 -29.87 -7.85 -1.26
C ASP A 265 -28.96 -7.73 -0.03
N PRO A 266 -27.87 -6.96 -0.12
CA PRO A 266 -26.93 -6.79 0.99
C PRO A 266 -27.60 -6.22 2.24
N SER A 267 -28.66 -5.42 2.08
CA SER A 267 -29.35 -4.77 3.20
C SER A 267 -29.93 -5.78 4.21
N THR A 268 -30.25 -6.99 3.74
CA THR A 268 -30.74 -8.09 4.59
C THR A 268 -29.68 -8.66 5.52
N ILE A 269 -28.39 -8.46 5.21
CA ILE A 269 -27.27 -9.02 5.97
C ILE A 269 -26.51 -7.92 6.72
N ILE A 270 -26.18 -6.83 6.02
CA ILE A 270 -25.37 -5.74 6.58
C ILE A 270 -26.21 -4.63 7.23
N GLY A 271 -27.53 -4.66 7.03
CA GLY A 271 -28.47 -3.65 7.50
C GLY A 271 -28.59 -2.47 6.54
N THR A 272 -29.77 -1.86 6.48
CA THR A 272 -30.08 -0.73 5.58
C THR A 272 -29.19 0.49 5.82
N GLU A 273 -28.87 0.80 7.08
CA GLU A 273 -28.01 1.94 7.43
C GLU A 273 -26.56 1.76 6.94
N ALA A 274 -26.02 0.54 6.95
CA ALA A 274 -24.68 0.27 6.42
C ALA A 274 -24.66 0.33 4.88
N VAL A 275 -25.79 0.00 4.26
CA VAL A 275 -26.01 0.01 2.81
C VAL A 275 -26.03 1.41 2.22
N GLU A 276 -26.63 2.39 2.90
CA GLU A 276 -26.84 3.74 2.36
C GLU A 276 -25.52 4.49 2.06
N GLY A 277 -24.42 4.13 2.72
CA GLY A 277 -23.08 4.71 2.48
C GLY A 277 -22.20 3.93 1.50
N CYS A 278 -22.66 2.78 0.98
CA CYS A 278 -21.85 1.90 0.14
C CYS A 278 -21.97 2.21 -1.36
N GLU A 279 -20.90 2.01 -2.11
CA GLU A 279 -20.94 2.00 -3.59
C GLU A 279 -21.19 0.58 -4.11
N TYR A 280 -22.16 0.44 -5.00
CA TYR A 280 -22.61 -0.84 -5.52
C TYR A 280 -21.97 -1.15 -6.86
N LEU A 281 -21.03 -2.10 -6.87
CA LEU A 281 -20.46 -2.63 -8.10
C LEU A 281 -21.25 -3.87 -8.53
N THR A 282 -22.14 -3.67 -9.49
CA THR A 282 -22.91 -4.75 -10.10
C THR A 282 -22.12 -5.38 -11.23
N VAL A 283 -21.72 -6.63 -11.04
CA VAL A 283 -20.87 -7.39 -11.95
C VAL A 283 -21.74 -8.26 -12.85
N ASN A 284 -21.47 -8.21 -14.14
CA ASN A 284 -21.94 -9.20 -15.08
C ASN A 284 -20.78 -10.13 -15.39
N ILE A 285 -20.87 -11.39 -14.95
CA ILE A 285 -19.82 -12.42 -15.11
C ILE A 285 -19.45 -12.65 -16.60
N SER A 286 -20.27 -12.19 -17.54
CA SER A 286 -19.98 -12.24 -18.98
C SER A 286 -19.29 -10.99 -19.56
N LYS A 287 -19.06 -9.94 -18.76
CA LYS A 287 -18.52 -8.63 -19.22
C LYS A 287 -17.50 -8.03 -18.24
N ASP A 288 -16.45 -8.77 -17.90
CA ASP A 288 -15.41 -8.34 -16.93
C ASP A 288 -14.82 -6.94 -17.22
N LYS A 289 -14.59 -6.60 -18.50
CA LYS A 289 -14.08 -5.28 -18.90
C LYS A 289 -14.95 -4.10 -18.47
N GLU A 290 -16.27 -4.26 -18.43
CA GLU A 290 -17.18 -3.18 -18.03
C GLU A 290 -17.06 -2.91 -16.53
N THR A 291 -16.80 -3.94 -15.74
CA THR A 291 -16.59 -3.84 -14.30
C THR A 291 -15.27 -3.16 -13.98
N GLU A 292 -14.18 -3.53 -14.68
CA GLU A 292 -12.87 -2.90 -14.50
C GLU A 292 -12.93 -1.39 -14.77
N LEU A 293 -13.64 -0.96 -15.82
CA LEU A 293 -13.84 0.46 -16.13
C LEU A 293 -14.64 1.19 -15.04
N LYS A 294 -15.62 0.52 -14.41
CA LYS A 294 -16.37 1.10 -13.29
C LYS A 294 -15.50 1.24 -12.05
N ILE A 295 -14.63 0.26 -11.77
CA ILE A 295 -13.65 0.33 -10.69
C ILE A 295 -12.68 1.49 -10.94
N ASP A 296 -12.15 1.61 -12.15
CA ASP A 296 -11.24 2.70 -12.51
C ASP A 296 -11.91 4.08 -12.33
N ALA A 297 -13.11 4.27 -12.87
CA ALA A 297 -13.87 5.50 -12.70
C ALA A 297 -14.17 5.81 -11.22
N TYR A 298 -14.45 4.80 -10.42
CA TYR A 298 -14.64 4.94 -8.98
C TYR A 298 -13.36 5.41 -8.29
N ILE A 299 -12.21 4.81 -8.60
CA ILE A 299 -10.92 5.22 -8.05
C ILE A 299 -10.60 6.66 -8.42
N MET A 300 -10.80 7.05 -9.68
CA MET A 300 -10.58 8.43 -10.10
C MET A 300 -11.45 9.42 -9.31
N LYS A 301 -12.71 9.09 -9.07
CA LYS A 301 -13.63 9.89 -8.24
C LYS A 301 -13.16 9.96 -6.78
N VAL A 302 -12.79 8.84 -6.17
CA VAL A 302 -12.42 8.77 -4.74
C VAL A 302 -11.12 9.52 -4.45
N TYR A 303 -10.15 9.43 -5.35
CA TYR A 303 -8.85 10.07 -5.19
C TYR A 303 -8.75 11.43 -5.91
N GLY A 304 -9.83 11.94 -6.50
CA GLY A 304 -9.86 13.24 -7.16
C GLY A 304 -8.93 13.34 -8.39
N ILE A 305 -8.66 12.22 -9.06
CA ILE A 305 -7.76 12.17 -10.21
C ILE A 305 -8.52 12.66 -11.44
N ASN A 306 -8.09 13.77 -12.04
CA ASN A 306 -8.70 14.31 -13.26
C ASN A 306 -8.49 13.35 -14.44
N SER A 307 -9.52 13.24 -15.28
CA SER A 307 -9.57 12.32 -16.43
C SER A 307 -8.69 12.77 -17.59
N GLU A 308 -7.38 12.65 -17.45
CA GLU A 308 -6.52 12.44 -18.61
C GLU A 308 -6.36 10.94 -18.79
N VAL A 309 -7.32 10.35 -19.51
CA VAL A 309 -7.14 9.02 -20.08
C VAL A 309 -5.93 9.12 -21.02
N PRO A 310 -4.85 8.37 -20.81
CA PRO A 310 -3.77 8.33 -21.79
C PRO A 310 -4.36 7.86 -23.11
N ASP A 311 -4.27 8.69 -24.15
CA ASP A 311 -4.79 8.41 -25.47
C ASP A 311 -4.05 7.19 -26.06
N VAL A 312 -4.64 6.01 -25.88
CA VAL A 312 -4.10 4.72 -26.35
C VAL A 312 -4.04 4.66 -27.88
N SER A 313 -4.65 5.62 -28.58
CA SER A 313 -4.59 5.71 -30.05
C SER A 313 -3.23 6.16 -30.60
N LYS A 314 -2.29 6.57 -29.74
CA LYS A 314 -0.94 7.01 -30.16
C LYS A 314 0.18 5.96 -29.98
N ARG A 315 -0.15 4.71 -29.60
CA ARG A 315 0.87 3.66 -29.40
C ARG A 315 1.25 2.85 -30.65
N ASP A 316 0.63 3.08 -31.80
CA ASP A 316 1.01 2.43 -33.06
C ASP A 316 1.83 3.36 -33.95
N SER A 317 3.01 3.79 -33.47
CA SER A 317 4.09 4.29 -34.34
C SER A 317 5.36 4.61 -33.53
N TYR A 318 6.10 3.59 -33.10
CA TYR A 318 7.58 3.60 -32.96
C TYR A 318 8.10 2.17 -33.02
#